data_AF-A0A7X9AE71-F1
#
_entry.id   AF-A0A7X9AE71-F1
#
_cell.length_a   1.000
_cell.length_b   1.000
_cell.length_c   1.000
_cell.angle_alpha   90.00
_cell.angle_beta   90.00
_cell.angle_gamma   90.00
#
_symmetry.space_group_name_H-M   'P 1'
#
loop_
_entity.id
_entity.type
_entity.pdbx_description
1 polymer ?
#
loop_
_entity_poly.entity_id
_entity_poly.type
_entity_poly.pdbx_seq_one_letter_code
_entity_poly.pdbx_strand_id
1 'polypeptide(L)'
;MQGDRAAVNWSLLVLRLVVGIILMAHGAQKLFGAFGGQGMEGLLGMLGSVAWPVAIGEFFGGAGLVLGFLARFSAAANMLIMFGAIWMVHGKNGFFASSGGFEYNLALLGLLFPILVAGPGAFTVGRFLPLPKASDGQSPLKVLE
;
A
#
# COMPACT_ATOMS: atom_id res chain seq x y z
N MET A 1 25.49 15.47 3.14
CA MET A 1 24.22 16.22 3.37
C MET A 1 23.33 16.33 2.12
N GLN A 2 23.80 16.68 0.91
CA GLN A 2 22.95 16.60 -0.31
C GLN A 2 22.79 15.17 -0.88
N GLY A 3 23.85 14.36 -0.84
CA GLY A 3 23.80 12.96 -1.30
C GLY A 3 22.81 12.09 -0.52
N ASP A 4 22.70 12.32 0.79
CA ASP A 4 21.82 11.56 1.69
C ASP A 4 20.34 11.72 1.32
N ARG A 5 19.95 12.92 0.84
CA ARG A 5 18.58 13.18 0.40
C ARG A 5 18.25 12.46 -0.91
N ALA A 6 19.20 12.38 -1.84
CA ALA A 6 18.98 11.66 -3.10
C ALA A 6 18.81 10.16 -2.83
N ALA A 7 19.67 9.58 -1.99
CA ALA A 7 19.58 8.17 -1.59
C ALA A 7 18.22 7.84 -0.97
N VAL A 8 17.76 8.63 0.02
CA VAL A 8 16.45 8.44 0.68
C VAL A 8 15.31 8.50 -0.34
N ASN A 9 15.32 9.46 -1.27
CA ASN A 9 14.27 9.58 -2.28
C ASN A 9 14.21 8.38 -3.22
N TRP A 10 15.36 7.85 -3.63
CA TRP A 10 15.43 6.63 -4.43
C TRP A 10 14.95 5.41 -3.64
N SER A 11 15.37 5.27 -2.37
CA SER A 11 14.91 4.18 -1.50
C SER A 11 13.38 4.19 -1.36
N LEU A 12 12.77 5.36 -1.12
CA LEU A 12 11.31 5.48 -0.99
C LEU A 12 10.58 5.17 -2.31
N LEU A 13 11.14 5.58 -3.46
CA LEU A 13 10.57 5.23 -4.75
C LEU A 13 10.58 3.71 -4.96
N VAL A 14 11.72 3.06 -4.74
CA VAL A 14 11.84 1.60 -4.89
C VAL A 14 10.88 0.87 -3.96
N LEU A 15 10.83 1.26 -2.68
CA LEU A 15 9.89 0.69 -1.71
C LEU A 15 8.44 0.80 -2.20
N ARG A 16 8.03 2.00 -2.63
CA ARG A 16 6.68 2.27 -3.14
C ARG A 16 6.34 1.43 -4.36
N LEU A 17 7.24 1.35 -5.34
CA LEU A 17 7.01 0.57 -6.55
C LEU A 17 6.88 -0.92 -6.23
N VAL A 18 7.82 -1.48 -5.46
CA VAL A 18 7.83 -2.90 -5.12
C VAL A 18 6.58 -3.28 -4.31
N VAL A 19 6.33 -2.59 -3.20
CA VAL A 19 5.18 -2.93 -2.34
C VAL A 19 3.85 -2.61 -3.02
N GLY A 20 3.79 -1.52 -3.79
CA GLY A 20 2.59 -1.09 -4.50
C GLY A 20 2.19 -2.08 -5.60
N ILE A 21 3.15 -2.55 -6.41
CA ILE A 21 2.89 -3.56 -7.45
C ILE A 21 2.42 -4.88 -6.83
N ILE A 22 3.06 -5.30 -5.73
CA ILE A 22 2.68 -6.50 -5.00
C ILE A 22 1.22 -6.40 -4.53
N LEU A 23 0.86 -5.30 -3.85
CA LEU A 23 -0.49 -5.08 -3.34
C LEU A 23 -1.51 -4.96 -4.47
N MET A 24 -1.16 -4.32 -5.59
CA MET A 24 -1.99 -4.29 -6.79
C MET A 24 -2.23 -5.69 -7.36
N ALA A 25 -1.21 -6.54 -7.42
CA ALA A 25 -1.38 -7.91 -7.91
C ALA A 25 -2.31 -8.72 -6.99
N HIS A 26 -2.14 -8.64 -5.68
CA HIS A 26 -3.02 -9.29 -4.71
C HIS A 26 -4.44 -8.72 -4.72
N GLY A 27 -4.57 -7.40 -4.82
CA GLY A 27 -5.86 -6.73 -4.96
C GLY A 27 -6.57 -7.12 -6.26
N ALA A 28 -5.82 -7.32 -7.35
CA ALA A 28 -6.36 -7.78 -8.62
C ALA A 28 -6.82 -9.24 -8.58
N GLN A 29 -6.11 -10.11 -7.84
CA GLN A 29 -6.58 -11.47 -7.53
C GLN A 29 -7.92 -11.45 -6.79
N LYS A 30 -8.10 -10.49 -5.88
CA LYS A 30 -9.30 -10.31 -5.06
C LYS A 30 -10.46 -9.68 -5.83
N LEU A 31 -10.24 -8.58 -6.56
CA LEU A 31 -11.29 -7.85 -7.29
C LEU A 31 -11.69 -8.51 -8.59
N PHE A 32 -10.70 -8.96 -9.38
CA PHE A 32 -10.91 -9.34 -10.78
C PHE A 32 -10.71 -10.84 -11.03
N GLY A 33 -10.30 -11.61 -10.01
CA GLY A 33 -9.89 -13.01 -10.21
C GLY A 33 -8.65 -13.14 -11.09
N ALA A 34 -7.88 -12.06 -11.26
CA ALA A 34 -6.68 -12.05 -12.09
C ALA A 34 -5.63 -13.01 -11.54
N PHE A 35 -4.70 -13.47 -12.39
CA PHE A 35 -3.58 -14.35 -11.99
C PHE A 35 -4.02 -15.64 -11.26
N GLY A 36 -5.21 -16.16 -11.58
CA GLY A 36 -5.77 -17.35 -10.94
C GLY A 36 -6.29 -17.11 -9.51
N GLY A 37 -6.58 -15.85 -9.14
CA GLY A 37 -7.15 -15.50 -7.84
C GLY A 37 -8.60 -15.95 -7.69
N GLN A 38 -9.05 -16.10 -6.44
CA GLN A 38 -10.41 -16.55 -6.11
C GLN A 38 -11.53 -15.57 -6.53
N GLY A 39 -11.17 -14.33 -6.91
CA GLY A 39 -12.11 -13.29 -7.29
C GLY A 39 -12.99 -12.81 -6.12
N MET A 40 -13.91 -11.91 -6.45
CA MET A 40 -14.70 -11.23 -5.44
C MET A 40 -15.72 -12.16 -4.78
N GLU A 41 -16.26 -13.12 -5.53
CA GLU A 41 -17.19 -14.14 -5.02
C GLU A 41 -16.53 -15.02 -3.94
N GLY A 42 -15.33 -15.54 -4.21
CA GLY A 42 -14.59 -16.35 -3.25
C GLY A 42 -14.22 -15.55 -2.00
N LEU A 43 -13.79 -14.29 -2.17
CA LEU A 43 -13.47 -13.42 -1.05
C LEU A 43 -14.70 -13.06 -0.19
N LEU A 44 -15.85 -12.79 -0.82
CA LEU A 44 -17.12 -12.55 -0.14
C LEU A 44 -17.57 -13.76 0.67
N GLY A 45 -17.38 -14.98 0.15
CA GLY A 45 -17.65 -16.21 0.89
C GLY A 45 -16.79 -16.36 2.16
N MET A 46 -15.56 -15.84 2.14
CA MET A 46 -14.63 -15.94 3.27
C MET A 46 -14.77 -14.81 4.30
N LEU A 47 -15.02 -13.57 3.85
CA LEU A 47 -14.97 -12.36 4.71
C LEU A 47 -16.31 -11.61 4.80
N GLY A 48 -17.33 -12.02 4.08
CA GLY A 48 -18.61 -11.30 4.01
C GLY A 48 -18.42 -9.86 3.51
N SER A 49 -19.17 -8.92 4.09
CA SER A 49 -19.16 -7.51 3.66
C SER A 49 -17.79 -6.81 3.76
N VAL A 50 -16.89 -7.30 4.63
CA VAL A 50 -15.54 -6.75 4.80
C VAL A 50 -14.65 -7.01 3.57
N ALA A 51 -15.03 -7.96 2.70
CA ALA A 51 -14.30 -8.25 1.48
C ALA A 51 -14.13 -7.01 0.58
N TRP A 52 -15.16 -6.16 0.47
CA TRP A 52 -15.15 -4.97 -0.41
C TRP A 52 -14.05 -3.97 -0.05
N PRO A 53 -14.01 -3.41 1.19
CA PRO A 53 -12.95 -2.49 1.56
C PRO A 53 -11.56 -3.12 1.51
N VAL A 54 -11.43 -4.43 1.77
CA VAL A 54 -10.16 -5.15 1.64
C VAL A 54 -9.69 -5.19 0.19
N ALA A 55 -10.52 -5.67 -0.73
CA ALA A 55 -10.13 -5.83 -2.13
C ALA A 55 -9.87 -4.48 -2.82
N ILE A 56 -10.76 -3.50 -2.59
CA ILE A 56 -10.63 -2.14 -3.13
C ILE A 56 -9.40 -1.45 -2.52
N GLY A 57 -9.26 -1.49 -1.19
CA GLY A 57 -8.17 -0.84 -0.49
C GLY A 57 -6.80 -1.40 -0.84
N GLU A 58 -6.69 -2.71 -1.03
CA GLU A 58 -5.44 -3.35 -1.41
C GLU A 58 -5.03 -3.00 -2.85
N PHE A 59 -5.98 -3.10 -3.79
CA PHE A 59 -5.69 -2.77 -5.18
C PHE A 59 -5.39 -1.27 -5.39
N PHE A 60 -6.32 -0.40 -4.98
CA PHE A 60 -6.19 1.04 -5.23
C PHE A 60 -5.21 1.71 -4.28
N GLY A 61 -5.03 1.19 -3.07
CA GLY A 61 -3.95 1.64 -2.20
C GLY A 61 -2.58 1.23 -2.75
N GLY A 62 -2.44 0.02 -3.31
CA GLY A 62 -1.25 -0.36 -4.07
C GLY A 62 -0.97 0.60 -5.24
N ALA A 63 -2.00 0.94 -6.02
CA ALA A 63 -1.89 1.90 -7.11
C ALA A 63 -1.49 3.31 -6.62
N GLY A 64 -2.07 3.77 -5.50
CA GLY A 64 -1.69 5.02 -4.84
C GLY A 64 -0.21 5.06 -4.45
N LEU A 65 0.34 3.95 -3.94
CA LEU A 65 1.77 3.83 -3.63
C LEU A 65 2.64 3.95 -4.88
N VAL A 66 2.30 3.20 -5.95
CA VAL A 66 3.03 3.25 -7.24
C VAL A 66 3.06 4.67 -7.79
N LEU A 67 1.91 5.35 -7.82
CA LEU A 67 1.80 6.72 -8.31
C LEU A 67 2.42 7.76 -7.36
N GLY A 68 2.64 7.39 -6.09
CA GLY A 68 3.04 8.32 -5.05
C GLY A 68 1.95 9.33 -4.69
N PHE A 69 0.68 8.94 -4.83
CA PHE A 69 -0.49 9.75 -4.53
C PHE A 69 -1.09 9.30 -3.19
N LEU A 70 -1.28 10.23 -2.25
CA LEU A 70 -1.72 9.92 -0.89
C LEU A 70 -0.91 8.75 -0.29
N ALA A 71 0.43 8.77 -0.41
CA ALA A 71 1.25 7.60 -0.13
C ALA A 71 1.17 7.12 1.31
N ARG A 72 1.13 8.02 2.31
CA ARG A 72 0.93 7.66 3.72
C ARG A 72 -0.44 7.08 3.97
N PHE A 73 -1.49 7.64 3.37
CA PHE A 73 -2.84 7.09 3.53
C PHE A 73 -2.92 5.71 2.90
N SER A 74 -2.40 5.56 1.68
CA SER A 74 -2.29 4.28 0.98
C SER A 74 -1.50 3.26 1.79
N ALA A 75 -0.39 3.68 2.42
CA ALA A 75 0.42 2.83 3.30
C ALA A 75 -0.36 2.43 4.56
N ALA A 76 -0.97 3.37 5.27
CA ALA A 76 -1.74 3.12 6.48
C ALA A 76 -2.93 2.18 6.22
N ALA A 77 -3.69 2.42 5.15
CA ALA A 77 -4.82 1.58 4.76
C ALA A 77 -4.36 0.14 4.48
N ASN A 78 -3.28 -0.04 3.72
CA ASN A 78 -2.73 -1.37 3.46
C ASN A 78 -2.14 -2.04 4.70
N MET A 79 -1.54 -1.28 5.61
CA MET A 79 -1.08 -1.84 6.89
C MET A 79 -2.25 -2.40 7.70
N LEU A 80 -3.39 -1.69 7.77
CA LEU A 80 -4.60 -2.20 8.43
C LEU A 80 -5.12 -3.48 7.78
N ILE A 81 -5.09 -3.56 6.45
CA ILE A 81 -5.47 -4.78 5.71
C ILE A 81 -4.52 -5.93 6.07
N MET A 82 -3.20 -5.69 6.09
CA MET A 82 -2.22 -6.71 6.49
C MET A 82 -2.45 -7.17 7.94
N PHE A 83 -2.69 -6.26 8.89
CA PHE A 83 -3.03 -6.64 10.26
C PHE A 83 -4.29 -7.49 10.34
N GLY A 84 -5.35 -7.12 9.58
CA GLY A 84 -6.56 -7.91 9.48
C GLY A 84 -6.31 -9.31 8.90
N ALA A 85 -5.49 -9.42 7.85
CA ALA A 85 -5.12 -10.69 7.24
C ALA A 85 -4.35 -11.60 8.22
N ILE A 86 -3.43 -11.02 9.00
CA ILE A 86 -2.74 -11.75 10.08
C ILE A 86 -3.75 -12.22 11.11
N TRP A 87 -4.59 -11.34 11.64
CA TRP A 87 -5.51 -11.66 12.72
C TRP A 87 -6.56 -12.70 12.33
N MET A 88 -7.13 -12.56 11.13
CA MET A 88 -8.30 -13.36 10.71
C MET A 88 -7.92 -14.65 10.00
N VAL A 89 -6.80 -14.67 9.27
CA VAL A 89 -6.47 -15.77 8.34
C VAL A 89 -5.18 -16.48 8.72
N HIS A 90 -4.08 -15.74 8.82
CA HIS A 90 -2.73 -16.32 8.82
C HIS A 90 -2.13 -16.56 10.22
N GLY A 91 -2.56 -15.83 11.24
CA GLY A 91 -1.95 -15.85 12.57
C GLY A 91 -2.01 -17.22 13.24
N LYS A 92 -3.10 -17.97 13.01
CA LYS A 92 -3.27 -19.34 13.53
C LYS A 92 -2.33 -20.38 12.89
N ASN A 93 -1.74 -20.06 11.72
CA ASN A 93 -0.87 -20.97 10.97
C ASN A 93 0.62 -20.80 11.35
N GLY A 94 0.93 -19.95 12.34
CA GLY A 94 2.30 -19.65 12.74
C GLY A 94 3.01 -18.69 11.80
N PHE A 95 4.35 -18.64 11.88
CA PHE A 95 5.15 -17.64 11.18
C PHE A 95 5.30 -17.96 9.68
N PHE A 96 5.82 -19.14 9.33
CA PHE A 96 6.33 -19.42 8.00
C PHE A 96 5.28 -19.44 6.88
N ALA A 97 5.56 -18.73 5.78
CA ALA A 97 4.67 -18.65 4.63
C ALA A 97 4.42 -20.02 3.96
N SER A 98 5.38 -20.95 4.02
CA SER A 98 5.24 -22.32 3.50
C SER A 98 4.13 -23.11 4.20
N SER A 99 3.80 -22.76 5.44
CA SER A 99 2.68 -23.33 6.20
C SER A 99 1.41 -22.47 6.11
N GLY A 100 1.38 -21.47 5.23
CA GLY A 100 0.30 -20.48 5.17
C GLY A 100 0.34 -19.46 6.32
N GLY A 101 1.50 -19.30 6.97
CA GLY A 101 1.73 -18.38 8.09
C GLY A 101 1.78 -16.90 7.69
N PHE A 102 2.05 -16.04 8.67
CA PHE A 102 1.95 -14.58 8.52
C PHE A 102 3.23 -13.85 8.07
N GLU A 103 4.34 -14.57 7.83
CA GLU A 103 5.65 -14.03 7.41
C GLU A 103 5.53 -13.00 6.28
N TYR A 104 4.77 -13.32 5.23
CA TYR A 104 4.61 -12.43 4.09
C TYR A 104 3.88 -11.12 4.46
N ASN A 105 2.80 -11.21 5.23
CA ASN A 105 2.07 -10.04 5.71
C ASN A 105 2.95 -9.13 6.57
N LEU A 106 3.79 -9.74 7.43
CA LEU A 106 4.75 -9.00 8.25
C LEU A 106 5.83 -8.31 7.41
N ALA A 107 6.32 -8.98 6.35
CA ALA A 107 7.25 -8.36 5.42
C ALA A 107 6.64 -7.13 4.74
N LEU A 108 5.37 -7.22 4.30
CA LEU A 108 4.66 -6.08 3.71
C LEU A 108 4.45 -4.94 4.71
N LEU A 109 4.12 -5.23 5.97
CA LEU A 109 4.07 -4.23 7.04
C LEU A 109 5.42 -3.49 7.18
N GLY A 110 6.53 -4.24 7.18
CA GLY A 110 7.88 -3.68 7.24
C GLY A 110 8.23 -2.79 6.05
N LEU A 111 7.74 -3.09 4.85
CA LEU A 111 7.95 -2.27 3.65
C LEU A 111 7.06 -1.02 3.62
N LEU A 112 5.84 -1.11 4.18
CA LEU A 112 4.89 0.01 4.25
C LEU A 112 5.28 1.03 5.32
N PHE A 113 5.88 0.59 6.43
CA PHE A 113 6.19 1.45 7.56
C PHE A 113 7.13 2.64 7.23
N PRO A 114 8.25 2.47 6.49
CA PRO A 114 9.07 3.59 6.07
C PRO A 114 8.31 4.62 5.22
N ILE A 115 7.39 4.16 4.36
CA ILE A 115 6.56 5.05 3.52
C ILE A 115 5.59 5.84 4.40
N LEU A 116 4.98 5.18 5.40
CA LEU A 116 4.10 5.85 6.36
C LEU A 116 4.83 6.94 7.16
N VAL A 117 6.05 6.70 7.61
CA VAL A 117 6.81 7.65 8.42
C VAL A 117 7.42 8.76 7.54
N ALA A 118 8.19 8.38 6.52
CA ALA A 118 8.97 9.31 5.71
C ALA A 118 8.13 10.01 4.62
N GLY A 119 6.97 9.47 4.27
CA GLY A 119 6.10 10.00 3.21
C GLY A 119 6.51 9.54 1.81
N PRO A 120 6.03 10.22 0.75
CA PRO A 120 6.14 9.72 -0.61
C PRO A 120 7.52 9.91 -1.27
N GLY A 121 8.39 10.75 -0.71
CA GLY A 121 9.67 11.15 -1.34
C GLY A 121 9.49 12.08 -2.55
N ALA A 122 10.58 12.39 -3.26
CA ALA A 122 10.59 13.44 -4.29
C ALA A 122 9.99 13.05 -5.65
N PHE A 123 9.76 11.76 -5.91
CA PHE A 123 9.29 11.23 -7.20
C PHE A 123 7.79 10.88 -7.14
N THR A 124 6.92 11.88 -7.22
CA THR A 124 5.45 11.70 -7.14
C THR A 124 4.73 12.33 -8.31
N VAL A 125 3.62 11.73 -8.72
CA VAL A 125 2.75 12.31 -9.77
C VAL A 125 2.07 13.60 -9.27
N GLY A 126 1.81 13.71 -7.96
CA GLY A 126 1.24 14.92 -7.33
C GLY A 126 2.05 16.20 -7.57
N ARG A 127 3.36 16.08 -7.79
CA ARG A 127 4.23 17.23 -8.12
C ARG A 127 3.92 17.87 -9.48
N PHE A 128 3.31 17.11 -10.39
CA PHE A 128 2.91 17.57 -11.72
C PHE A 128 1.45 17.99 -11.79
N LEU A 129 0.67 17.76 -10.72
CA LEU A 129 -0.72 18.21 -10.66
C LEU A 129 -0.73 19.71 -10.31
N PRO A 130 -1.35 20.58 -11.13
CA PRO A 130 -1.47 22.00 -10.83
C PRO A 130 -2.53 22.20 -9.74
N LEU A 131 -2.17 21.89 -8.49
CA LEU A 131 -3.01 22.17 -7.34
C LEU A 131 -2.96 23.68 -7.04
N PRO A 132 -4.10 24.31 -6.70
CA PRO A 132 -4.11 25.70 -6.25
C PRO A 132 -3.13 25.86 -5.10
N LYS A 133 -2.13 26.75 -5.27
CA LYS A 133 -1.27 27.15 -4.15
C LYS A 133 -2.17 27.80 -3.10
N ALA A 134 -2.05 27.38 -1.85
CA ALA A 134 -2.69 28.08 -0.74
C ALA A 134 -2.22 29.54 -0.75
N SER A 135 -3.11 30.49 -0.45
CA SER A 135 -2.85 31.93 -0.60
C SER A 135 -1.81 32.49 0.36
N ASP A 136 -1.23 31.65 1.23
CA ASP A 136 -0.29 32.00 2.29
C ASP A 136 1.18 31.75 1.91
N GLY A 137 1.48 31.40 0.65
CA GLY A 137 2.85 31.17 0.19
C GLY A 137 3.47 29.86 0.70
N GLN A 138 2.70 29.02 1.40
CA GLN A 138 3.11 27.66 1.72
C GLN A 138 2.95 26.75 0.50
N SER A 139 3.88 25.79 0.36
CA SER A 139 3.83 24.76 -0.68
C SER A 139 2.43 24.15 -0.78
N PRO A 140 1.89 23.91 -1.98
CA PRO A 140 0.52 23.47 -2.17
C PRO A 140 0.25 22.25 -1.28
N LEU A 141 -0.62 22.46 -0.29
CA LEU A 141 -1.30 21.49 0.56
C LEU A 141 -0.52 20.19 0.86
N LYS A 142 0.09 20.13 2.05
CA LYS A 142 0.47 18.90 2.78
C LYS A 142 -0.67 17.86 2.92
N VAL A 143 -1.88 18.18 2.48
CA VAL A 143 -3.13 17.42 2.64
C VAL A 143 -3.26 16.28 1.62
N LEU A 144 -2.53 16.35 0.49
CA LEU A 144 -2.52 15.30 -0.55
C LEU A 144 -1.20 14.51 -0.59
N GLU A 145 -0.22 14.97 0.21
CA GLU A 145 1.20 14.60 0.29
C GLU A 145 2.13 14.97 -0.86
#